data_AF-A0A347TIT6-F1
#
_entry.id   AF-A0A347TIT6-F1
#
_cell.length_a   1.000
_cell.length_b   1.000
_cell.length_c   1.000
_cell.angle_alpha   90.00
_cell.angle_beta   90.00
_cell.angle_gamma   90.00
#
_symmetry.space_group_name_H-M   'P 1'
#
loop_
_entity.id
_entity.type
_entity.pdbx_description
1 polymer ?
#
loop_
_entity_poly.entity_id
_entity_poly.type
_entity_poly.pdbx_seq_one_letter_code
_entity_poly.pdbx_strand_id
1 'polypeptide(L)'
;MIFRNINDLVDSNDKKFFIEKVNIINQLIIKFCKKNKIDLDKQEIDKKGVLKELALIGILKIEDDLPLLKKILKSEYGDLLKVLSFYIKNKKKTNYILNKFYNSYRKELQDKRVESNKPKIIDLFCGAGGFSWGFVKEGYQIELANDIEPCAIETYKYNHPDLNSEKILSADIKEIVDNIEKHVVSDVDVIIGGPPCQSFSSANQQRIIDDPRNVLYKYYVKAVEKIRPKFILMENVRGMLKVADEVVEDFKKIDYEVKYKLYDSSDFSVPQKRIRLIYVGVSKEYMSSKNITPDILMNEIELEIKNKTKYVLKDALENIKNLECPTVKNTTEIDCEISGKKIDINEYKNKSNDYIKLINNDEEFDYTFNHKARYQNQNNILIYKTLQQGADSTCESIKDIMPYSHRNHLFKDKYFKLIENEPSRTITAHMKMDCHSHIHPTQVRSLTPREAARVQSFPDNYLFLGAYLKTYMQIGNAVPPLMGQVFAKVYKKYI
;
A
#
# COMPACT_ATOMS: atom_id res chain seq x y z
N MET A 1 -12.43 -8.35 -12.35
CA MET A 1 -11.36 -9.18 -13.00
C MET A 1 -9.98 -8.63 -12.65
N ILE A 2 -8.90 -9.43 -12.68
CA ILE A 2 -7.53 -8.91 -12.43
C ILE A 2 -6.80 -8.54 -13.72
N PHE A 3 -7.02 -9.30 -14.79
CA PHE A 3 -6.54 -9.00 -16.12
C PHE A 3 -7.66 -8.30 -16.90
N ARG A 4 -7.26 -7.31 -17.72
CA ARG A 4 -8.04 -6.93 -18.90
C ARG A 4 -7.69 -7.92 -20.00
N ASN A 5 -8.68 -8.25 -20.83
CA ASN A 5 -8.41 -9.11 -21.98
C ASN A 5 -7.38 -8.43 -22.89
N ILE A 6 -6.55 -9.25 -23.54
CA ILE A 6 -5.42 -8.75 -24.31
C ILE A 6 -5.81 -7.83 -25.47
N ASN A 7 -6.98 -8.04 -26.08
CA ASN A 7 -7.46 -7.19 -27.17
C ASN A 7 -7.89 -5.80 -26.68
N ASP A 8 -8.18 -5.66 -25.39
CA ASP A 8 -8.63 -4.42 -24.77
C ASP A 8 -7.43 -3.58 -24.25
N LEU A 9 -6.18 -4.03 -24.45
CA LEU A 9 -4.97 -3.33 -24.03
C LEU A 9 -4.57 -2.24 -25.03
N VAL A 10 -5.27 -1.12 -25.00
CA VAL A 10 -5.03 0.04 -25.89
C VAL A 10 -3.88 0.92 -25.40
N ASP A 11 -3.81 1.24 -24.10
CA ASP A 11 -2.77 2.12 -23.53
C ASP A 11 -1.45 1.37 -23.22
N SER A 12 -0.35 2.13 -23.27
CA SER A 12 0.98 1.68 -22.87
C SER A 12 1.09 1.30 -21.39
N ASN A 13 0.37 1.96 -20.48
CA ASN A 13 0.41 1.58 -19.06
C ASN A 13 -0.35 0.28 -18.82
N ASP A 14 -1.49 0.08 -19.48
CA ASP A 14 -2.24 -1.18 -19.42
C ASP A 14 -1.37 -2.36 -19.85
N LYS A 15 -0.60 -2.21 -20.94
CA LYS A 15 0.36 -3.24 -21.39
C LYS A 15 1.46 -3.50 -20.35
N LYS A 16 2.01 -2.45 -19.72
CA LYS A 16 3.03 -2.60 -18.67
C LYS A 16 2.51 -3.37 -17.46
N PHE A 17 1.35 -3.01 -16.94
CA PHE A 17 0.74 -3.70 -15.80
C PHE A 17 0.29 -5.12 -16.14
N PHE A 18 -0.15 -5.35 -17.38
CA PHE A 18 -0.44 -6.70 -17.87
C PHE A 18 0.82 -7.58 -17.83
N ILE A 19 1.93 -7.12 -18.42
CA ILE A 19 3.22 -7.83 -18.41
C ILE A 19 3.69 -8.04 -16.97
N GLU A 20 3.58 -7.03 -16.11
CA GLU A 20 3.98 -7.11 -14.71
C GLU A 20 3.22 -8.22 -13.95
N LYS A 21 1.90 -8.35 -14.15
CA LYS A 21 1.09 -9.42 -13.53
C LYS A 21 1.45 -10.81 -14.06
N VAL A 22 1.73 -10.94 -15.36
CA VAL A 22 2.26 -12.18 -15.93
C VAL A 22 3.60 -12.53 -15.28
N ASN A 23 4.48 -11.57 -15.11
CA ASN A 23 5.76 -11.77 -14.45
C ASN A 23 5.60 -12.17 -12.98
N ILE A 24 4.59 -11.65 -12.27
CA ILE A 24 4.26 -12.08 -10.91
C ILE A 24 3.85 -13.57 -10.91
N ILE A 25 2.98 -14.01 -11.83
CA ILE A 25 2.61 -15.44 -11.98
C ILE A 25 3.87 -16.29 -12.21
N ASN A 26 4.73 -15.86 -13.14
CA ASN A 26 5.98 -16.56 -13.46
C ASN A 26 6.86 -16.70 -12.22
N GLN A 27 7.14 -15.58 -11.55
CA GLN A 27 8.05 -15.56 -10.41
C GLN A 27 7.52 -16.37 -9.22
N LEU A 28 6.22 -16.33 -8.92
CA LEU A 28 5.65 -17.11 -7.81
C LEU A 28 5.90 -18.61 -8.01
N ILE A 29 5.64 -19.14 -9.21
CA ILE A 29 5.86 -20.57 -9.50
C ILE A 29 7.35 -20.89 -9.62
N ILE A 30 8.16 -20.03 -10.23
CA ILE A 30 9.62 -20.22 -10.29
C ILE A 30 10.21 -20.30 -8.87
N LYS A 31 9.79 -19.42 -7.95
CA LYS A 31 10.25 -19.47 -6.55
C LYS A 31 9.75 -20.72 -5.82
N PHE A 32 8.51 -21.14 -6.09
CA PHE A 32 8.01 -22.42 -5.57
C PHE A 32 8.88 -23.59 -6.04
N CYS A 33 9.19 -23.68 -7.34
CA CYS A 33 10.04 -24.73 -7.89
C CYS A 33 11.45 -24.68 -7.28
N LYS A 34 12.07 -23.49 -7.20
CA LYS A 34 13.38 -23.29 -6.57
C LYS A 34 13.40 -23.76 -5.11
N LYS A 35 12.39 -23.38 -4.31
CA LYS A 35 12.23 -23.79 -2.90
C LYS A 35 12.16 -25.31 -2.76
N ASN A 36 11.49 -25.98 -3.70
CA ASN A 36 11.29 -27.43 -3.68
C ASN A 36 12.32 -28.22 -4.51
N LYS A 37 13.39 -27.58 -5.01
CA LYS A 37 14.43 -28.18 -5.87
C LYS A 37 13.86 -28.87 -7.12
N ILE A 38 12.81 -28.27 -7.70
CA ILE A 38 12.17 -28.73 -8.94
C ILE A 38 12.79 -28.00 -10.12
N ASP A 39 13.24 -28.77 -11.10
CA ASP A 39 13.77 -28.26 -12.37
C ASP A 39 12.62 -27.99 -13.35
N LEU A 40 12.30 -26.70 -13.56
CA LEU A 40 11.22 -26.27 -14.43
C LEU A 40 11.55 -26.46 -15.92
N ASP A 41 12.83 -26.54 -16.30
CA ASP A 41 13.21 -26.67 -17.70
C ASP A 41 12.93 -28.07 -18.26
N LYS A 42 12.77 -29.06 -17.38
CA LYS A 42 12.30 -30.42 -17.73
C LYS A 42 10.79 -30.52 -17.93
N GLN A 43 10.04 -29.44 -17.68
CA GLN A 43 8.60 -29.44 -17.83
C GLN A 43 8.21 -29.42 -19.31
N GLU A 44 7.60 -30.51 -19.78
CA GLU A 44 6.94 -30.54 -21.09
C GLU A 44 5.76 -29.56 -21.15
N ILE A 45 5.66 -28.83 -22.26
CA ILE A 45 4.64 -27.80 -22.46
C ILE A 45 3.31 -28.45 -22.90
N ASP A 46 2.30 -28.37 -22.05
CA ASP A 46 0.92 -28.74 -22.39
C ASP A 46 0.20 -27.54 -23.01
N LYS A 47 0.39 -27.32 -24.31
CA LYS A 47 -0.18 -26.15 -25.01
C LYS A 47 -1.70 -26.03 -24.85
N LYS A 48 -2.42 -27.15 -24.92
CA LYS A 48 -3.89 -27.18 -24.82
C LYS A 48 -4.36 -26.87 -23.40
N GLY A 49 -3.72 -27.46 -22.39
CA GLY A 49 -3.99 -27.14 -21.00
C GLY A 49 -3.68 -25.69 -20.66
N VAL A 50 -2.56 -25.16 -21.13
CA VAL A 50 -2.16 -23.76 -20.90
C VAL A 50 -3.16 -22.78 -21.51
N LEU A 51 -3.63 -23.03 -22.74
CA LEU A 51 -4.67 -22.22 -23.36
C LEU A 51 -5.93 -22.13 -22.50
N LYS A 52 -6.38 -23.28 -21.97
CA LYS A 52 -7.53 -23.32 -21.05
C LYS A 52 -7.27 -22.54 -19.77
N GLU A 53 -6.09 -22.65 -19.17
CA GLU A 53 -5.75 -21.89 -17.96
C GLU A 53 -5.66 -20.38 -18.21
N LEU A 54 -5.11 -19.94 -19.35
CA LEU A 54 -5.07 -18.53 -19.73
C LEU A 54 -6.48 -17.94 -19.87
N ALA A 55 -7.44 -18.70 -20.41
CA ALA A 55 -8.83 -18.29 -20.50
C ALA A 55 -9.50 -18.21 -19.10
N LEU A 56 -9.23 -19.18 -18.21
CA LEU A 56 -9.76 -19.18 -16.83
C LEU A 56 -9.27 -18.00 -15.99
N ILE A 57 -8.01 -17.59 -16.19
CA ILE A 57 -7.41 -16.40 -15.57
C ILE A 57 -7.95 -15.10 -16.22
N GLY A 58 -8.48 -15.19 -17.44
CA GLY A 58 -9.00 -14.05 -18.21
C GLY A 58 -7.93 -13.28 -18.99
N ILE A 59 -6.79 -13.91 -19.27
CA ILE A 59 -5.74 -13.36 -20.13
C ILE A 59 -6.19 -13.38 -21.60
N LEU A 60 -6.78 -14.51 -22.04
CA LEU A 60 -7.31 -14.70 -23.39
C LEU A 60 -8.84 -14.85 -23.36
N LYS A 61 -9.53 -14.45 -24.44
CA LYS A 61 -10.96 -14.75 -24.66
C LYS A 61 -11.10 -15.99 -25.54
N ILE A 62 -10.32 -16.05 -26.62
CA ILE A 62 -10.30 -17.15 -27.60
C ILE A 62 -8.85 -17.50 -27.97
N GLU A 63 -8.65 -18.65 -28.62
CA GLU A 63 -7.31 -19.12 -29.02
C GLU A 63 -6.63 -18.17 -30.02
N ASP A 64 -7.39 -17.48 -30.86
CA ASP A 64 -6.90 -16.53 -31.87
C ASP A 64 -6.15 -15.33 -31.27
N ASP A 65 -6.26 -15.11 -29.96
CA ASP A 65 -5.55 -14.04 -29.24
C ASP A 65 -4.06 -14.39 -28.97
N LEU A 66 -3.65 -15.64 -29.17
CA LEU A 66 -2.29 -16.14 -28.89
C LEU A 66 -1.15 -15.37 -29.59
N PRO A 67 -1.23 -15.04 -30.90
CA PRO A 67 -0.17 -14.30 -31.58
C PRO A 67 0.06 -12.93 -30.95
N LEU A 68 -1.02 -12.27 -30.51
CA LEU A 68 -0.94 -10.99 -29.82
C LEU A 68 -0.28 -11.15 -28.44
N LEU A 69 -0.62 -12.20 -27.69
CA LEU A 69 0.01 -12.52 -26.41
C LEU A 69 1.52 -12.72 -26.54
N LYS A 70 1.94 -13.49 -27.54
CA LYS A 70 3.36 -13.69 -27.83
C LYS A 70 4.06 -12.37 -28.19
N LYS A 71 3.40 -11.51 -28.98
CA LYS A 71 3.94 -10.19 -29.37
C LYS A 71 4.12 -9.25 -28.17
N ILE A 72 3.17 -9.25 -27.23
CA ILE A 72 3.23 -8.39 -26.04
C ILE A 72 4.26 -8.90 -25.03
N LEU A 73 4.25 -10.20 -24.72
CA LEU A 73 5.09 -10.79 -23.68
C LEU A 73 6.55 -11.01 -24.11
N LYS A 74 6.81 -11.17 -25.41
CA LYS A 74 8.17 -11.41 -25.95
C LYS A 74 8.86 -12.57 -25.23
N SER A 75 9.94 -12.31 -24.49
CA SER A 75 10.70 -13.33 -23.74
C SER A 75 9.88 -13.99 -22.63
N GLU A 76 8.97 -13.25 -21.99
CA GLU A 76 8.16 -13.73 -20.87
C GLU A 76 7.11 -14.78 -21.29
N TYR A 77 6.80 -14.86 -22.59
CA TYR A 77 5.84 -15.82 -23.12
C TYR A 77 6.31 -17.27 -22.91
N GLY A 78 7.60 -17.54 -23.15
CA GLY A 78 8.16 -18.89 -23.00
C GLY A 78 8.07 -19.38 -21.55
N ASP A 79 8.42 -18.50 -20.62
CA ASP A 79 8.35 -18.79 -19.19
C ASP A 79 6.92 -19.02 -18.74
N LEU A 80 5.97 -18.21 -19.21
CA LEU A 80 4.55 -18.38 -18.91
C LEU A 80 4.02 -19.76 -19.33
N LEU A 81 4.39 -20.24 -20.53
CA LEU A 81 3.97 -21.57 -20.99
C LEU A 81 4.52 -22.70 -20.11
N LYS A 82 5.81 -22.62 -19.74
CA LYS A 82 6.44 -23.61 -18.86
C LYS A 82 5.81 -23.60 -17.47
N VAL A 83 5.66 -22.42 -16.89
CA VAL A 83 5.07 -22.17 -15.56
C VAL A 83 3.66 -22.73 -15.47
N LEU A 84 2.79 -22.40 -16.43
CA LEU A 84 1.41 -22.87 -16.42
C LEU A 84 1.32 -24.37 -16.67
N SER A 85 2.16 -24.94 -17.54
CA SER A 85 2.23 -26.40 -17.75
C SER A 85 2.61 -27.14 -16.47
N PHE A 86 3.58 -26.62 -15.72
CA PHE A 86 3.95 -27.15 -14.40
C PHE A 86 2.80 -27.02 -13.41
N TYR A 87 2.18 -25.84 -13.34
CA TYR A 87 1.07 -25.56 -12.44
C TYR A 87 -0.10 -26.51 -12.67
N ILE A 88 -0.48 -26.78 -13.93
CA ILE A 88 -1.57 -27.71 -14.28
C ILE A 88 -1.29 -29.11 -13.74
N LYS A 89 -0.09 -29.66 -14.00
CA LYS A 89 0.30 -30.99 -13.52
C LYS A 89 0.35 -31.09 -11.99
N ASN A 90 0.58 -29.96 -11.30
CA ASN A 90 0.78 -29.91 -9.85
C ASN A 90 -0.31 -29.15 -9.09
N LYS A 91 -1.47 -28.90 -9.72
CA LYS A 91 -2.49 -27.96 -9.24
C LYS A 91 -2.91 -28.23 -7.79
N LYS A 92 -3.02 -29.51 -7.39
CA LYS A 92 -3.33 -29.89 -5.99
C LYS A 92 -2.38 -29.28 -4.95
N LYS A 93 -1.09 -29.13 -5.28
CA LYS A 93 -0.06 -28.59 -4.37
C LYS A 93 0.15 -27.08 -4.53
N THR A 94 -0.18 -26.51 -5.68
CA THR A 94 0.15 -25.11 -6.02
C THR A 94 -1.06 -24.19 -6.14
N ASN A 95 -2.29 -24.70 -5.99
CA ASN A 95 -3.51 -23.94 -6.23
C ASN A 95 -3.54 -22.60 -5.47
N TYR A 96 -3.19 -22.65 -4.19
CA TYR A 96 -3.19 -21.49 -3.29
C TYR A 96 -2.31 -20.33 -3.77
N ILE A 97 -1.30 -20.60 -4.60
CA ILE A 97 -0.34 -19.63 -5.11
C ILE A 97 -0.99 -18.70 -6.15
N LEU A 98 -1.79 -19.27 -7.07
CA LEU A 98 -2.34 -18.55 -8.21
C LEU A 98 -3.84 -18.24 -8.10
N ASN A 99 -4.55 -18.77 -7.09
CA ASN A 99 -6.00 -18.58 -6.93
C ASN A 99 -6.46 -17.11 -7.08
N LYS A 100 -5.72 -16.15 -6.51
CA LYS A 100 -6.07 -14.72 -6.59
C LYS A 100 -6.14 -14.16 -8.02
N PHE A 101 -5.54 -14.84 -9.00
CA PHE A 101 -5.59 -14.45 -10.40
C PHE A 101 -6.81 -14.98 -11.15
N TYR A 102 -7.49 -16.00 -10.63
CA TYR A 102 -8.64 -16.61 -11.29
C TYR A 102 -9.89 -15.76 -11.15
N ASN A 103 -10.59 -15.55 -12.27
CA ASN A 103 -11.85 -14.82 -12.25
C ASN A 103 -12.93 -15.58 -11.46
N SER A 104 -12.94 -16.91 -11.50
CA SER A 104 -13.88 -17.73 -10.72
C SER A 104 -13.66 -17.59 -9.22
N TYR A 105 -12.42 -17.66 -8.74
CA TYR A 105 -12.09 -17.47 -7.33
C TYR A 105 -12.47 -16.07 -6.84
N ARG A 106 -12.17 -15.04 -7.64
CA ARG A 106 -12.53 -13.65 -7.32
C ARG A 106 -14.05 -13.47 -7.29
N LYS A 107 -14.76 -14.06 -8.27
CA LYS A 107 -16.22 -14.03 -8.31
C LYS A 107 -16.83 -14.72 -7.08
N GLU A 108 -16.30 -15.89 -6.67
CA GLU A 108 -16.76 -16.56 -5.45
C GLU A 108 -16.62 -15.68 -4.20
N LEU A 109 -15.49 -14.97 -4.06
CA LEU A 109 -15.30 -14.01 -2.96
C LEU A 109 -16.29 -12.83 -3.03
N GLN A 110 -16.56 -12.35 -4.24
CA GLN A 110 -17.48 -11.23 -4.49
C GLN A 110 -18.94 -11.63 -4.24
N ASP A 111 -19.35 -12.84 -4.64
CA ASP A 111 -20.71 -13.34 -4.43
C ASP A 111 -20.97 -13.55 -2.92
N LYS A 112 -20.05 -14.19 -2.20
CA LYS A 112 -20.09 -14.32 -0.72
C LYS A 112 -20.18 -12.98 0.00
N ARG A 113 -19.65 -11.93 -0.62
CA ARG A 113 -19.66 -10.58 -0.08
C ARG A 113 -21.03 -9.92 -0.24
N VAL A 114 -21.66 -10.06 -1.41
CA VAL A 114 -23.00 -9.51 -1.70
C VAL A 114 -24.06 -10.07 -0.75
N GLU A 115 -23.93 -11.35 -0.36
CA GLU A 115 -24.87 -12.04 0.54
C GLU A 115 -24.73 -11.66 2.03
N SER A 116 -23.81 -10.75 2.38
CA SER A 116 -23.41 -10.50 3.76
C SER A 116 -23.87 -9.13 4.27
N ASN A 117 -24.50 -9.09 5.45
CA ASN A 117 -24.87 -7.86 6.19
C ASN A 117 -23.68 -7.23 6.95
N LYS A 118 -22.47 -7.29 6.37
CA LYS A 118 -21.27 -6.70 6.98
C LYS A 118 -21.27 -5.20 6.77
N PRO A 119 -20.65 -4.44 7.69
CA PRO A 119 -20.57 -2.99 7.55
C PRO A 119 -19.74 -2.63 6.31
N LYS A 120 -20.12 -1.54 5.64
CA LYS A 120 -19.59 -1.13 4.33
C LYS A 120 -18.88 0.21 4.41
N ILE A 121 -17.80 0.33 3.65
CA ILE A 121 -17.03 1.57 3.53
C ILE A 121 -16.87 2.03 2.10
N ILE A 122 -16.68 3.33 1.91
CA ILE A 122 -16.05 3.88 0.70
C ILE A 122 -14.68 4.42 1.08
N ASP A 123 -13.67 4.16 0.25
CA ASP A 123 -12.29 4.61 0.41
C ASP A 123 -11.91 5.58 -0.72
N LEU A 124 -11.95 6.88 -0.42
CA LEU A 124 -11.61 7.95 -1.36
C LEU A 124 -10.14 8.35 -1.20
N PHE A 125 -9.45 8.61 -2.31
CA PHE A 125 -8.00 8.84 -2.33
C PHE A 125 -7.25 7.65 -1.72
N CYS A 126 -7.68 6.44 -2.12
CA CYS A 126 -7.37 5.20 -1.43
C CYS A 126 -5.89 4.82 -1.46
N GLY A 127 -5.12 5.39 -2.39
CA GLY A 127 -3.75 5.02 -2.66
C GLY A 127 -3.61 3.51 -2.82
N ALA A 128 -2.60 2.95 -2.15
CA ALA A 128 -2.38 1.50 -2.18
C ALA A 128 -3.30 0.71 -1.23
N GLY A 129 -4.24 1.34 -0.51
CA GLY A 129 -5.22 0.65 0.35
C GLY A 129 -4.76 0.37 1.78
N GLY A 130 -3.79 1.13 2.29
CA GLY A 130 -3.36 0.98 3.69
C GLY A 130 -4.47 1.29 4.69
N PHE A 131 -5.27 2.33 4.43
CA PHE A 131 -6.35 2.74 5.32
C PHE A 131 -7.48 1.71 5.36
N SER A 132 -7.98 1.32 4.19
CA SER A 132 -9.06 0.32 4.07
C SER A 132 -8.66 -1.08 4.52
N TRP A 133 -7.38 -1.45 4.44
CA TRP A 133 -6.93 -2.76 4.94
C TRP A 133 -7.30 -2.96 6.41
N GLY A 134 -7.12 -1.93 7.24
CA GLY A 134 -7.49 -1.98 8.66
C GLY A 134 -8.99 -2.23 8.86
N PHE A 135 -9.83 -1.60 8.05
CA PHE A 135 -11.27 -1.82 8.05
C PHE A 135 -11.64 -3.23 7.58
N VAL A 136 -11.03 -3.71 6.50
CA VAL A 136 -11.24 -5.09 6.01
C VAL A 136 -10.87 -6.11 7.07
N LYS A 137 -9.81 -5.87 7.85
CA LYS A 137 -9.43 -6.77 8.96
C LYS A 137 -10.46 -6.79 10.10
N GLU A 138 -11.14 -5.68 10.36
CA GLU A 138 -12.29 -5.63 11.27
C GLU A 138 -13.59 -6.13 10.62
N GLY A 139 -13.53 -6.72 9.43
CA GLY A 139 -14.66 -7.36 8.76
C GLY A 139 -15.57 -6.42 7.97
N TYR A 140 -15.13 -5.20 7.70
CA TYR A 140 -15.83 -4.31 6.77
C TYR A 140 -15.65 -4.74 5.32
N GLN A 141 -16.57 -4.29 4.48
CA GLN A 141 -16.55 -4.48 3.03
C GLN A 141 -16.33 -3.14 2.31
N ILE A 142 -15.45 -3.09 1.32
CA ILE A 142 -15.16 -1.85 0.57
C ILE A 142 -16.15 -1.70 -0.58
N GLU A 143 -17.20 -0.91 -0.46
CA GLU A 143 -18.22 -0.69 -1.50
C GLU A 143 -17.67 0.03 -2.73
N LEU A 144 -16.78 0.98 -2.52
CA LEU A 144 -16.15 1.75 -3.59
C LEU A 144 -14.74 2.19 -3.14
N ALA A 145 -13.78 2.16 -4.06
CA ALA A 145 -12.46 2.74 -3.88
C ALA A 145 -12.12 3.67 -5.06
N ASN A 146 -11.50 4.82 -4.80
CA ASN A 146 -11.06 5.74 -5.84
C ASN A 146 -9.67 6.31 -5.55
N ASP A 147 -8.83 6.34 -6.58
CA ASP A 147 -7.57 7.08 -6.61
C ASP A 147 -7.22 7.45 -8.06
N ILE A 148 -6.41 8.48 -8.24
CA ILE A 148 -5.97 8.96 -9.56
C ILE A 148 -4.70 8.23 -10.05
N GLU A 149 -3.88 7.66 -9.15
CA GLU A 149 -2.60 7.05 -9.51
C GLU A 149 -2.78 5.58 -9.97
N PRO A 150 -2.50 5.26 -11.24
CA PRO A 150 -2.77 3.91 -11.77
C PRO A 150 -2.00 2.80 -11.07
N CYS A 151 -0.73 3.04 -10.67
CA CYS A 151 0.04 2.00 -9.97
C CYS A 151 -0.52 1.68 -8.58
N ALA A 152 -1.12 2.66 -7.90
CA ALA A 152 -1.78 2.47 -6.62
C ALA A 152 -3.07 1.64 -6.80
N ILE A 153 -3.85 1.94 -7.85
CA ILE A 153 -5.04 1.17 -8.21
C ILE A 153 -4.72 -0.29 -8.55
N GLU A 154 -3.63 -0.55 -9.27
CA GLU A 154 -3.22 -1.92 -9.59
C GLU A 154 -2.75 -2.70 -8.34
N THR A 155 -2.06 -2.02 -7.42
CA THR A 155 -1.77 -2.55 -6.07
C THR A 155 -3.07 -2.85 -5.31
N TYR A 156 -4.03 -1.91 -5.29
CA TYR A 156 -5.30 -2.09 -4.60
C TYR A 156 -6.07 -3.31 -5.14
N LYS A 157 -6.21 -3.39 -6.47
CA LYS A 157 -6.85 -4.53 -7.16
C LYS A 157 -6.19 -5.84 -6.76
N TYR A 158 -4.86 -5.93 -6.76
CA TYR A 158 -4.17 -7.17 -6.43
C TYR A 158 -4.47 -7.64 -5.00
N ASN A 159 -4.45 -6.71 -4.04
CA ASN A 159 -4.58 -7.03 -2.62
C ASN A 159 -6.04 -7.18 -2.14
N HIS A 160 -7.02 -6.69 -2.90
CA HIS A 160 -8.46 -6.80 -2.62
C HIS A 160 -9.21 -7.64 -3.68
N PRO A 161 -9.01 -8.96 -3.74
CA PRO A 161 -9.66 -9.83 -4.73
C PRO A 161 -11.19 -9.95 -4.55
N ASP A 162 -11.68 -9.65 -3.35
CA ASP A 162 -13.08 -9.62 -2.95
C ASP A 162 -13.85 -8.38 -3.45
N LEU A 163 -13.14 -7.35 -3.94
CA LEU A 163 -13.73 -6.18 -4.56
C LEU A 163 -13.77 -6.32 -6.08
N ASN A 164 -14.94 -6.12 -6.68
CA ASN A 164 -15.05 -6.04 -8.13
C ASN A 164 -14.22 -4.85 -8.65
N SER A 165 -13.43 -5.09 -9.69
CA SER A 165 -12.58 -4.07 -10.33
C SER A 165 -13.34 -2.85 -10.85
N GLU A 166 -14.64 -2.99 -11.16
CA GLU A 166 -15.50 -1.87 -11.58
C GLU A 166 -15.82 -0.91 -10.42
N LYS A 167 -15.67 -1.37 -9.18
CA LYS A 167 -15.79 -0.59 -7.94
C LYS A 167 -14.45 -0.01 -7.49
N ILE A 168 -13.41 -0.11 -8.32
CA ILE A 168 -12.08 0.48 -8.06
C ILE A 168 -11.80 1.48 -9.20
N LEU A 169 -12.12 2.74 -8.96
CA LEU A 169 -12.11 3.80 -9.96
C LEU A 169 -10.74 4.46 -10.03
N SER A 170 -10.05 4.30 -11.17
CA SER A 170 -8.83 5.03 -11.50
C SER A 170 -9.18 6.35 -12.19
N ALA A 171 -9.54 7.37 -11.42
CA ALA A 171 -10.01 8.66 -11.94
C ALA A 171 -9.75 9.80 -10.96
N ASP A 172 -9.72 11.04 -11.45
CA ASP A 172 -9.78 12.21 -10.58
C ASP A 172 -11.17 12.24 -9.90
N ILE A 173 -11.19 12.44 -8.58
CA ILE A 173 -12.42 12.56 -7.79
C ILE A 173 -13.38 13.61 -8.39
N LYS A 174 -12.83 14.67 -9.01
CA LYS A 174 -13.59 15.75 -9.64
C LYS A 174 -14.49 15.26 -10.78
N GLU A 175 -14.06 14.21 -11.47
CA GLU A 175 -14.78 13.65 -12.62
C GLU A 175 -15.91 12.71 -12.19
N ILE A 176 -15.79 12.11 -11.00
CA ILE A 176 -16.73 11.07 -10.54
C ILE A 176 -17.70 11.56 -9.47
N VAL A 177 -17.34 12.58 -8.66
CA VAL A 177 -18.12 12.95 -7.46
C VAL A 177 -19.55 13.35 -7.80
N ASP A 178 -19.77 13.97 -8.96
CA ASP A 178 -21.09 14.43 -9.39
C ASP A 178 -22.07 13.28 -9.65
N ASN A 179 -21.56 12.08 -9.83
CA ASN A 179 -22.32 10.88 -10.14
C ASN A 179 -21.90 9.69 -9.28
N ILE A 180 -21.27 9.93 -8.13
CA ILE A 180 -20.64 8.89 -7.31
C ILE A 180 -21.67 7.87 -6.79
N GLU A 181 -22.91 8.31 -6.56
CA GLU A 181 -24.04 7.46 -6.19
C GLU A 181 -24.32 6.36 -7.23
N LYS A 182 -24.00 6.57 -8.52
CA LYS A 182 -24.18 5.54 -9.56
C LYS A 182 -23.22 4.36 -9.40
N HIS A 183 -22.14 4.56 -8.66
CA HIS A 183 -21.14 3.53 -8.38
C HIS A 183 -21.38 2.81 -7.05
N VAL A 184 -22.42 3.18 -6.30
CA VAL A 184 -22.74 2.65 -4.98
C VAL A 184 -24.12 2.00 -5.04
N VAL A 185 -24.24 0.73 -4.67
CA VAL A 185 -25.51 -0.01 -4.83
C VAL A 185 -26.21 -0.33 -3.50
N SER A 186 -25.64 0.12 -2.39
CA SER A 186 -26.15 -0.16 -1.05
C SER A 186 -25.73 0.91 -0.06
N ASP A 187 -26.41 0.95 1.08
CA ASP A 187 -26.08 1.82 2.20
C ASP A 187 -24.61 1.68 2.63
N VAL A 188 -24.00 2.81 2.97
CA VAL A 188 -22.60 2.94 3.36
C VAL A 188 -22.54 3.37 4.81
N ASP A 189 -21.79 2.63 5.63
CA ASP A 189 -21.64 2.98 7.05
C ASP A 189 -20.58 4.05 7.26
N VAL A 190 -19.46 3.96 6.53
CA VAL A 190 -18.31 4.85 6.74
C VAL A 190 -17.73 5.32 5.41
N ILE A 191 -17.46 6.60 5.27
CA ILE A 191 -16.53 7.09 4.23
C ILE A 191 -15.19 7.37 4.89
N ILE A 192 -14.12 6.79 4.34
CA ILE A 192 -12.75 7.06 4.73
C ILE A 192 -12.00 7.73 3.59
N GLY A 193 -10.97 8.51 3.89
CA GLY A 193 -10.09 9.03 2.86
C GLY A 193 -9.06 10.03 3.35
N GLY A 194 -8.00 10.21 2.56
CA GLY A 194 -6.91 11.16 2.82
C GLY A 194 -6.73 12.14 1.67
N PRO A 195 -7.58 13.17 1.51
CA PRO A 195 -7.47 14.13 0.42
C PRO A 195 -6.09 14.82 0.45
N PRO A 196 -5.33 14.80 -0.66
CA PRO A 196 -3.96 15.26 -0.64
C PRO A 196 -3.88 16.78 -0.44
N CYS A 197 -3.14 17.21 0.58
CA CYS A 197 -3.02 18.62 0.96
C CYS A 197 -1.56 19.08 0.84
N GLN A 198 -1.10 19.29 -0.40
CA GLN A 198 0.34 19.47 -0.69
C GLN A 198 0.90 20.83 -0.25
N SER A 199 0.12 21.92 -0.29
CA SER A 199 0.59 23.25 0.11
C SER A 199 0.84 23.38 1.63
N PHE A 200 0.23 22.51 2.43
CA PHE A 200 0.34 22.49 3.89
C PHE A 200 1.36 21.47 4.43
N SER A 201 2.01 20.70 3.55
CA SER A 201 3.05 19.75 3.96
C SER A 201 4.36 20.47 4.30
N SER A 202 5.02 20.06 5.39
CA SER A 202 6.35 20.56 5.76
C SER A 202 7.43 20.26 4.72
N ALA A 203 7.19 19.30 3.82
CA ALA A 203 8.11 18.94 2.74
C ALA A 203 8.08 19.93 1.55
N ASN A 204 7.07 20.79 1.44
CA ASN A 204 6.95 21.78 0.38
C ASN A 204 7.32 23.18 0.91
N GLN A 205 8.54 23.63 0.59
CA GLN A 205 9.03 24.97 0.97
C GLN A 205 8.44 26.09 0.10
N GLN A 206 7.88 25.77 -1.07
CA GLN A 206 7.15 26.73 -1.91
C GLN A 206 5.66 26.68 -1.54
N ARG A 207 5.23 27.59 -0.68
CA ARG A 207 3.82 27.79 -0.34
C ARG A 207 3.12 28.45 -1.52
N ILE A 208 2.49 27.64 -2.38
CA ILE A 208 1.57 28.16 -3.38
C ILE A 208 0.24 28.42 -2.65
N ILE A 209 -0.12 29.70 -2.50
CA ILE A 209 -1.32 30.14 -1.77
C ILE A 209 -2.59 29.66 -2.50
N ASP A 210 -2.56 29.64 -3.84
CA ASP A 210 -3.63 29.15 -4.73
C ASP A 210 -3.36 27.74 -5.29
N ASP A 211 -2.98 26.78 -4.43
CA ASP A 211 -2.85 25.39 -4.88
C ASP A 211 -4.25 24.78 -5.11
N PRO A 212 -4.61 24.36 -6.35
CA PRO A 212 -5.92 23.76 -6.64
C PRO A 212 -6.18 22.47 -5.85
N ARG A 213 -5.15 21.87 -5.22
CA ARG A 213 -5.28 20.71 -4.33
C ARG A 213 -5.82 21.06 -2.95
N ASN A 214 -5.79 22.33 -2.54
CA ASN A 214 -6.45 22.79 -1.31
C ASN A 214 -7.97 22.63 -1.37
N VAL A 215 -8.53 22.41 -2.56
CA VAL A 215 -9.97 22.20 -2.79
C VAL A 215 -10.34 20.71 -2.74
N LEU A 216 -9.38 19.77 -2.74
CA LEU A 216 -9.69 18.33 -2.84
C LEU A 216 -10.47 17.79 -1.63
N TYR A 217 -10.30 18.37 -0.44
CA TYR A 217 -11.15 18.03 0.70
C TYR A 217 -12.62 18.42 0.46
N LYS A 218 -12.90 19.48 -0.31
CA LYS A 218 -14.28 19.88 -0.65
C LYS A 218 -14.96 18.83 -1.53
N TYR A 219 -14.21 18.14 -2.38
CA TYR A 219 -14.73 17.00 -3.15
C TYR A 219 -14.99 15.77 -2.26
N TYR A 220 -14.22 15.58 -1.18
CA TYR A 220 -14.55 14.60 -0.15
C TYR A 220 -15.86 14.96 0.57
N VAL A 221 -16.02 16.21 1.01
CA VAL A 221 -17.26 16.71 1.64
C VAL A 221 -18.46 16.53 0.69
N LYS A 222 -18.31 16.85 -0.59
CA LYS A 222 -19.34 16.66 -1.62
C LYS A 222 -19.71 15.18 -1.82
N ALA A 223 -18.73 14.27 -1.75
CA ALA A 223 -19.02 12.83 -1.78
C ALA A 223 -19.84 12.40 -0.55
N VAL A 224 -19.52 12.92 0.64
CA VAL A 224 -20.28 12.67 1.87
C VAL A 224 -21.70 13.23 1.78
N GLU A 225 -21.88 14.42 1.22
CA GLU A 225 -23.20 15.02 0.98
C GLU A 225 -24.09 14.14 0.11
N LYS A 226 -23.53 13.54 -0.95
CA LYS A 226 -24.27 12.68 -1.89
C LYS A 226 -24.55 11.29 -1.34
N ILE A 227 -23.58 10.66 -0.69
CA ILE A 227 -23.68 9.27 -0.22
C ILE A 227 -24.35 9.17 1.15
N ARG A 228 -24.26 10.22 1.98
CA ARG A 228 -24.86 10.30 3.31
C ARG A 228 -24.50 9.13 4.25
N PRO A 229 -23.20 8.79 4.46
CA PRO A 229 -22.80 7.71 5.36
C PRO A 229 -23.14 7.98 6.83
N LYS A 230 -23.19 6.96 7.69
CA LYS A 230 -23.36 7.16 9.15
C LYS A 230 -22.16 7.90 9.77
N PHE A 231 -20.95 7.52 9.34
CA PHE A 231 -19.69 8.02 9.86
C PHE A 231 -18.78 8.54 8.75
N ILE A 232 -17.92 9.50 9.10
CA ILE A 232 -16.80 9.92 8.25
C ILE A 232 -15.51 9.85 9.05
N LEU A 233 -14.43 9.51 8.35
CA LEU A 233 -13.08 9.51 8.89
C LEU A 233 -12.12 10.06 7.83
N MET A 234 -11.77 11.33 7.99
CA MET A 234 -10.88 12.01 7.04
C MET A 234 -9.48 12.17 7.65
N GLU A 235 -8.47 11.66 6.97
CA GLU A 235 -7.07 11.85 7.34
C GLU A 235 -6.47 13.07 6.64
N ASN A 236 -5.59 13.78 7.34
CA ASN A 236 -4.72 14.77 6.71
C ASN A 236 -3.41 15.02 7.46
N VAL A 237 -2.54 15.82 6.83
CA VAL A 237 -1.28 16.26 7.43
C VAL A 237 -1.50 17.28 8.54
N ARG A 238 -0.58 17.32 9.52
CA ARG A 238 -0.60 18.29 10.64
C ARG A 238 -0.78 19.75 10.20
N GLY A 239 -0.25 20.12 9.03
CA GLY A 239 -0.32 21.50 8.52
C GLY A 239 -1.75 21.99 8.26
N MET A 240 -2.72 21.09 8.03
CA MET A 240 -4.14 21.45 7.87
C MET A 240 -4.79 21.95 9.16
N LEU A 241 -4.13 21.84 10.32
CA LEU A 241 -4.67 22.32 11.59
C LEU A 241 -5.08 23.80 11.54
N LYS A 242 -4.43 24.61 10.69
CA LYS A 242 -4.72 26.04 10.50
C LYS A 242 -6.10 26.33 9.90
N VAL A 243 -6.67 25.37 9.18
CA VAL A 243 -7.96 25.49 8.48
C VAL A 243 -8.95 24.42 8.95
N ALA A 244 -8.67 23.77 10.09
CA ALA A 244 -9.46 22.63 10.53
C ALA A 244 -10.90 23.02 10.91
N ASP A 245 -11.10 24.21 11.48
CA ASP A 245 -12.43 24.74 11.80
C ASP A 245 -13.26 25.03 10.54
N GLU A 246 -12.63 25.47 9.43
CA GLU A 246 -13.33 25.65 8.14
C GLU A 246 -13.86 24.32 7.62
N VAL A 247 -13.05 23.25 7.72
CA VAL A 247 -13.46 21.90 7.34
C VAL A 247 -14.64 21.41 8.19
N VAL A 248 -14.61 21.66 9.51
CA VAL A 248 -15.73 21.31 10.41
C VAL A 248 -17.00 22.05 10.02
N GLU A 249 -16.93 23.35 9.75
CA GLU A 249 -18.10 24.13 9.32
C GLU A 249 -18.63 23.69 7.94
N ASP A 250 -17.76 23.25 7.01
CA ASP A 250 -18.19 22.68 5.74
C ASP A 250 -18.97 21.37 5.92
N PHE A 251 -18.57 20.50 6.85
CA PHE A 251 -19.37 19.31 7.20
C PHE A 251 -20.68 19.64 7.91
N LYS A 252 -20.69 20.68 8.75
CA LYS A 252 -21.88 21.13 9.46
C LYS A 252 -22.98 21.62 8.52
N LYS A 253 -22.61 22.24 7.39
CA LYS A 253 -23.54 22.66 6.32
C LYS A 253 -24.28 21.49 5.67
N ILE A 254 -23.72 20.29 5.73
CA ILE A 254 -24.33 19.06 5.19
C ILE A 254 -24.83 18.13 6.30
N ASP A 255 -25.13 18.66 7.48
CA ASP A 255 -25.69 17.93 8.63
C ASP A 255 -24.83 16.81 9.21
N TYR A 256 -23.52 17.04 9.28
CA TYR A 256 -22.59 16.23 10.07
C TYR A 256 -22.03 17.04 11.24
N GLU A 257 -21.93 16.40 12.41
CA GLU A 257 -21.08 16.90 13.50
C GLU A 257 -19.70 16.28 13.35
N VAL A 258 -18.65 17.10 13.35
CA VAL A 258 -17.26 16.67 13.15
C VAL A 258 -16.36 17.28 14.21
N LYS A 259 -15.44 16.47 14.74
CA LYS A 259 -14.32 16.92 15.58
C LYS A 259 -13.01 16.47 14.94
N TYR A 260 -11.91 17.09 15.33
CA TYR A 260 -10.59 16.70 14.85
C TYR A 260 -9.57 16.59 15.99
N LYS A 261 -8.58 15.71 15.81
CA LYS A 261 -7.47 15.53 16.75
C LYS A 261 -6.19 15.12 16.02
N LEU A 262 -5.04 15.50 16.60
CA LEU A 262 -3.75 14.99 16.16
C LEU A 262 -3.46 13.65 16.83
N TYR A 263 -3.14 12.63 16.04
CA TYR A 263 -2.73 11.31 16.49
C TYR A 263 -1.32 11.00 16.00
N ASP A 264 -0.48 10.41 16.86
CA ASP A 264 0.79 9.82 16.46
C ASP A 264 0.61 8.32 16.21
N SER A 265 1.06 7.82 15.05
CA SER A 265 0.99 6.40 14.72
C SER A 265 1.70 5.51 15.74
N SER A 266 2.68 6.03 16.48
CA SER A 266 3.39 5.27 17.52
C SER A 266 2.47 4.79 18.65
N ASP A 267 1.34 5.46 18.87
CA ASP A 267 0.32 5.03 19.85
C ASP A 267 -0.57 3.89 19.30
N PHE A 268 -0.52 3.59 18.00
CA PHE A 268 -1.30 2.56 17.32
C PHE A 268 -0.50 1.28 17.08
N SER A 269 0.55 1.04 17.87
CA SER A 269 1.51 -0.07 17.67
C SER A 269 2.31 0.01 16.36
N VAL A 270 2.38 1.18 15.72
CA VAL A 270 3.19 1.37 14.50
C VAL A 270 4.60 1.83 14.91
N PRO A 271 5.70 1.21 14.46
CA PRO A 271 7.06 1.56 14.86
C PRO A 271 7.58 2.79 14.08
N GLN A 272 6.79 3.86 14.09
CA GLN A 272 7.01 5.10 13.36
C GLN A 272 6.40 6.27 14.15
N LYS A 273 7.13 7.39 14.25
CA LYS A 273 6.59 8.69 14.65
C LYS A 273 5.99 9.37 13.41
N ARG A 274 4.67 9.41 13.32
CA ARG A 274 3.91 10.05 12.23
C ARG A 274 2.65 10.66 12.78
N ILE A 275 2.69 11.98 12.92
CA ILE A 275 1.55 12.75 13.41
C ILE A 275 0.60 13.07 12.25
N ARG A 276 -0.69 12.78 12.43
CA ARG A 276 -1.77 13.06 11.48
C ARG A 276 -2.95 13.74 12.15
N LEU A 277 -3.56 14.66 11.40
CA LEU A 277 -4.82 15.29 11.76
C LEU A 277 -5.95 14.39 11.27
N ILE A 278 -6.77 13.92 12.20
CA ILE A 278 -7.88 13.01 11.91
C ILE A 278 -9.17 13.72 12.27
N TYR A 279 -10.08 13.79 11.30
CA TYR A 279 -11.45 14.26 11.50
C TYR A 279 -12.35 13.04 11.70
N VAL A 280 -13.10 13.03 12.80
CA VAL A 280 -14.11 12.03 13.12
C VAL A 280 -15.46 12.73 13.06
N GLY A 281 -16.38 12.18 12.27
CA GLY A 281 -17.70 12.76 12.12
C GLY A 281 -18.83 11.74 12.11
N VAL A 282 -20.00 12.22 12.50
CA VAL A 282 -21.25 11.45 12.58
C VAL A 282 -22.36 12.28 11.94
N SER A 283 -23.24 11.65 11.17
CA SER A 283 -24.44 12.34 10.67
C SER A 283 -25.36 12.70 11.84
N LYS A 284 -25.98 13.89 11.81
CA LYS A 284 -26.90 14.32 12.89
C LYS A 284 -28.06 13.35 13.09
N GLU A 285 -28.57 12.79 11.99
CA GLU A 285 -29.59 11.74 12.01
C GLU A 285 -29.13 10.53 12.83
N TYR A 286 -27.92 10.04 12.57
CA TYR A 286 -27.40 8.87 13.27
C TYR A 286 -27.12 9.17 14.74
N MET A 287 -26.61 10.37 15.07
CA MET A 287 -26.44 10.82 16.45
C MET A 287 -27.74 10.76 17.24
N SER A 288 -28.84 11.26 16.68
CA SER A 288 -30.16 11.21 17.32
C SER A 288 -30.68 9.79 17.52
N SER A 289 -30.40 8.88 16.57
CA SER A 289 -30.89 7.50 16.65
C SER A 289 -30.09 6.59 17.58
N LYS A 290 -28.79 6.82 17.76
CA LYS A 290 -27.87 5.94 18.50
C LYS A 290 -27.24 6.56 19.74
N ASN A 291 -27.59 7.81 20.06
CA ASN A 291 -27.01 8.57 21.18
C ASN A 291 -25.46 8.55 21.15
N ILE A 292 -24.89 8.77 19.96
CA ILE A 292 -23.45 8.77 19.73
C ILE A 292 -23.00 10.15 19.26
N THR A 293 -21.77 10.54 19.58
CA THR A 293 -21.15 11.79 19.15
C THR A 293 -19.70 11.55 18.70
N PRO A 294 -19.09 12.46 17.93
CA PRO A 294 -17.66 12.40 17.65
C PRO A 294 -16.78 12.35 18.91
N ASP A 295 -17.16 13.06 19.99
CA ASP A 295 -16.42 13.05 21.26
C ASP A 295 -16.43 11.66 21.91
N ILE A 296 -17.56 10.95 21.87
CA ILE A 296 -17.65 9.56 22.35
C ILE A 296 -16.69 8.67 21.56
N LEU A 297 -16.73 8.77 20.22
CA LEU A 297 -15.85 7.99 19.35
C LEU A 297 -14.37 8.29 19.62
N MET A 298 -13.98 9.56 19.75
CA MET A 298 -12.60 9.95 20.04
C MET A 298 -12.12 9.46 21.39
N ASN A 299 -12.96 9.54 22.43
CA ASN A 299 -12.64 9.00 23.75
C ASN A 299 -12.42 7.48 23.70
N GLU A 300 -13.27 6.75 22.97
CA GLU A 300 -13.07 5.31 22.79
C GLU A 300 -11.78 4.98 22.03
N ILE A 301 -11.47 5.72 20.97
CA ILE A 301 -10.20 5.57 20.24
C ILE A 301 -9.02 5.75 21.20
N GLU A 302 -9.07 6.78 22.06
CA GLU A 302 -8.02 7.07 23.03
C GLU A 302 -7.85 5.96 24.08
N LEU A 303 -8.96 5.35 24.52
CA LEU A 303 -8.92 4.19 25.40
C LEU A 303 -8.32 2.95 24.70
N GLU A 304 -8.65 2.72 23.42
CA GLU A 304 -8.11 1.61 22.65
C GLU A 304 -6.59 1.75 22.41
N ILE A 305 -6.09 2.97 22.16
CA ILE A 305 -4.64 3.19 21.93
C ILE A 305 -3.83 3.20 23.23
N LYS A 306 -4.41 3.64 24.36
CA LYS A 306 -3.69 3.75 25.63
C LYS A 306 -3.09 2.42 26.12
N ASN A 307 -3.75 1.31 25.80
CA ASN A 307 -3.37 -0.02 26.24
C ASN A 307 -2.54 -0.80 25.20
N LYS A 308 -2.18 -0.18 24.07
CA LYS A 308 -1.44 -0.85 23.01
C LYS A 308 0.07 -0.89 23.28
N THR A 309 0.66 -2.03 22.94
CA THR A 309 2.13 -2.19 22.92
C THR A 309 2.75 -1.21 21.93
N LYS A 310 3.82 -0.54 22.36
CA LYS A 310 4.64 0.29 21.49
C LYS A 310 5.81 -0.52 20.94
N TYR A 311 5.98 -0.49 19.63
CA TYR A 311 7.06 -1.16 18.92
C TYR A 311 8.09 -0.14 18.42
N VAL A 312 9.32 -0.61 18.21
CA VAL A 312 10.44 0.19 17.72
C VAL A 312 10.85 -0.27 16.33
N LEU A 313 11.73 0.49 15.66
CA LEU A 313 12.15 0.21 14.29
C LEU A 313 12.71 -1.23 14.15
N LYS A 314 13.50 -1.69 15.13
CA LYS A 314 14.07 -3.04 15.12
C LYS A 314 13.01 -4.12 14.93
N ASP A 315 11.87 -4.01 15.61
CA ASP A 315 10.79 -5.00 15.54
C ASP A 315 10.26 -5.19 14.10
N ALA A 316 10.26 -4.12 13.30
CA ALA A 316 9.87 -4.15 11.89
C ALA A 316 10.97 -4.65 10.93
N LEU A 317 12.25 -4.53 11.33
CA LEU A 317 13.40 -4.87 10.49
C LEU A 317 13.95 -6.28 10.75
N GLU A 318 13.48 -6.96 11.79
CA GLU A 318 13.87 -8.34 12.07
C GLU A 318 13.25 -9.35 11.11
N ASN A 319 13.84 -10.55 11.05
CA ASN A 319 13.28 -11.69 10.31
C ASN A 319 13.01 -11.38 8.82
N ILE A 320 14.00 -10.73 8.20
CA ILE A 320 14.07 -10.49 6.77
C ILE A 320 15.52 -10.58 6.32
N LYS A 321 15.73 -10.96 5.06
CA LYS A 321 17.06 -11.23 4.49
C LYS A 321 17.94 -9.98 4.52
N ASN A 322 19.22 -10.12 4.87
CA ASN A 322 20.17 -9.02 4.74
C ASN A 322 20.51 -8.79 3.27
N LEU A 323 20.66 -7.52 2.87
CA LEU A 323 20.93 -7.13 1.48
C LEU A 323 22.06 -6.11 1.41
N GLU A 324 22.72 -6.07 0.25
CA GLU A 324 23.68 -5.01 -0.09
C GLU A 324 23.10 -4.06 -1.14
N CYS A 325 23.51 -2.80 -1.12
CA CYS A 325 23.09 -1.86 -2.16
C CYS A 325 23.85 -2.14 -3.47
N PRO A 326 23.18 -2.13 -4.63
CA PRO A 326 23.86 -2.24 -5.92
C PRO A 326 24.72 -0.99 -6.18
N THR A 327 25.88 -1.19 -6.80
CA THR A 327 26.87 -0.15 -7.13
C THR A 327 26.93 0.18 -8.62
N VAL A 328 26.12 -0.50 -9.44
CA VAL A 328 25.97 -0.25 -10.88
C VAL A 328 24.69 0.55 -11.11
N LYS A 329 24.79 1.68 -11.81
CA LYS A 329 23.65 2.54 -12.13
C LYS A 329 22.61 1.78 -12.97
N ASN A 330 21.35 2.21 -12.91
CA ASN A 330 20.23 1.67 -13.71
C ASN A 330 19.92 0.18 -13.47
N THR A 331 20.37 -0.40 -12.36
CA THR A 331 20.07 -1.80 -11.98
C THR A 331 18.93 -1.93 -10.99
N THR A 332 18.31 -0.82 -10.57
CA THR A 332 17.30 -0.82 -9.49
C THR A 332 16.06 -1.64 -9.83
N GLU A 333 15.69 -1.75 -11.11
CA GLU A 333 14.58 -2.60 -11.57
C GLU A 333 15.00 -4.06 -11.79
N ILE A 334 16.29 -4.39 -11.79
CA ILE A 334 16.82 -5.74 -12.08
C ILE A 334 16.95 -6.54 -10.80
N ASP A 335 16.29 -7.68 -10.70
CA ASP A 335 16.34 -8.54 -9.51
C ASP A 335 17.72 -9.18 -9.34
N CYS A 336 18.19 -9.28 -8.10
CA CYS A 336 19.51 -9.81 -7.78
C CYS A 336 19.46 -10.60 -6.47
N GLU A 337 20.28 -11.64 -6.36
CA GLU A 337 20.36 -12.43 -5.12
C GLU A 337 20.96 -11.62 -3.95
N ILE A 338 21.82 -10.64 -4.23
CA ILE A 338 22.55 -9.83 -3.24
C ILE A 338 21.77 -8.55 -2.89
N SER A 339 21.27 -7.83 -3.90
CA SER A 339 20.51 -6.58 -3.67
C SER A 339 19.00 -6.79 -3.55
N GLY A 340 18.53 -8.03 -3.64
CA GLY A 340 17.14 -8.40 -3.40
C GLY A 340 16.27 -8.39 -4.66
N LYS A 341 15.02 -8.80 -4.46
CA LYS A 341 14.07 -9.10 -5.54
C LYS A 341 12.69 -8.53 -5.26
N LYS A 342 11.89 -8.40 -6.31
CA LYS A 342 10.47 -8.06 -6.14
C LYS A 342 9.69 -9.22 -5.51
N ILE A 343 10.02 -10.46 -5.86
CA ILE A 343 9.45 -11.66 -5.25
C ILE A 343 10.61 -12.60 -4.92
N ASP A 344 10.74 -12.95 -3.64
CA ASP A 344 11.72 -13.94 -3.19
C ASP A 344 11.10 -14.96 -2.24
N ILE A 345 11.85 -16.04 -1.97
CA ILE A 345 11.46 -17.03 -0.97
C ILE A 345 11.59 -16.39 0.42
N ASN A 346 10.58 -16.57 1.26
CA ASN A 346 10.68 -16.18 2.67
C ASN A 346 11.50 -17.22 3.44
N GLU A 347 12.76 -16.88 3.74
CA GLU A 347 13.71 -17.70 4.52
C GLU A 347 13.39 -17.71 6.04
N TYR A 348 12.47 -16.86 6.49
CA TYR A 348 12.11 -16.64 7.89
C TYR A 348 10.69 -17.11 8.23
N LYS A 349 10.10 -17.97 7.41
CA LYS A 349 8.86 -18.67 7.77
C LYS A 349 9.05 -19.42 9.09
N ASN A 350 8.09 -19.36 10.00
CA ASN A 350 8.16 -19.86 11.39
C ASN A 350 9.13 -19.10 12.32
N LYS A 351 9.59 -17.91 11.92
CA LYS A 351 10.48 -17.06 12.72
C LYS A 351 9.94 -15.64 12.79
N SER A 352 8.76 -15.46 13.37
CA SER A 352 8.12 -14.15 13.54
C SER A 352 8.25 -13.65 14.98
N ASN A 353 8.67 -12.40 15.16
CA ASN A 353 8.53 -11.70 16.44
C ASN A 353 7.07 -11.21 16.61
N ASP A 354 6.75 -10.63 17.77
CA ASP A 354 5.37 -10.23 18.09
C ASP A 354 4.83 -9.15 17.15
N TYR A 355 5.67 -8.23 16.68
CA TYR A 355 5.25 -7.21 15.72
C TYR A 355 4.92 -7.82 14.34
N ILE A 356 5.79 -8.72 13.85
CA ILE A 356 5.57 -9.41 12.57
C ILE A 356 4.31 -10.28 12.64
N LYS A 357 4.06 -10.96 13.78
CA LYS A 357 2.80 -11.67 14.02
C LYS A 357 1.60 -10.73 14.00
N LEU A 358 1.70 -9.57 14.66
CA LEU A 358 0.63 -8.58 14.71
C LEU A 358 0.24 -8.09 13.30
N ILE A 359 1.20 -7.62 12.50
CA ILE A 359 0.89 -7.09 11.16
C ILE A 359 0.42 -8.19 10.19
N ASN A 360 0.86 -9.44 10.40
CA ASN A 360 0.47 -10.58 9.58
C ASN A 360 -0.77 -11.31 10.11
N ASN A 361 -1.34 -10.90 11.25
CA ASN A 361 -2.43 -11.59 11.93
C ASN A 361 -2.13 -13.09 12.15
N ASP A 362 -0.94 -13.37 12.68
CA ASP A 362 -0.38 -14.70 12.91
C ASP A 362 -0.21 -15.59 11.65
N GLU A 363 -0.54 -15.06 10.47
CA GLU A 363 -0.34 -15.78 9.21
C GLU A 363 1.15 -15.79 8.82
N GLU A 364 1.55 -16.86 8.14
CA GLU A 364 2.90 -16.98 7.61
C GLU A 364 2.89 -17.18 6.10
N PHE A 365 3.86 -16.53 5.44
CA PHE A 365 3.91 -16.50 3.99
C PHE A 365 5.15 -17.19 3.44
N ASP A 366 4.99 -17.85 2.30
CA ASP A 366 6.10 -18.53 1.60
C ASP A 366 7.03 -17.56 0.87
N TYR A 367 6.59 -16.32 0.66
CA TYR A 367 7.27 -15.33 -0.17
C TYR A 367 7.45 -14.01 0.56
N THR A 368 8.52 -13.31 0.20
CA THR A 368 8.77 -11.92 0.59
C THR A 368 8.60 -11.04 -0.65
N PHE A 369 7.80 -9.98 -0.52
CA PHE A 369 7.50 -9.06 -1.62
C PHE A 369 8.21 -7.71 -1.48
N ASN A 370 8.68 -7.16 -2.59
CA ASN A 370 9.30 -5.84 -2.72
C ASN A 370 10.52 -5.60 -1.80
N HIS A 371 11.25 -6.66 -1.41
CA HIS A 371 12.44 -6.53 -0.58
C HIS A 371 13.70 -6.43 -1.45
N LYS A 372 14.02 -5.19 -1.81
CA LYS A 372 15.11 -4.87 -2.74
C LYS A 372 15.77 -3.54 -2.41
N ALA A 373 17.08 -3.54 -2.32
CA ALA A 373 17.91 -2.38 -2.03
C ALA A 373 18.11 -1.50 -3.28
N ARG A 374 18.09 -0.18 -3.09
CA ARG A 374 18.31 0.78 -4.18
C ARG A 374 19.79 1.03 -4.41
N TYR A 375 20.15 1.39 -5.63
CA TYR A 375 21.50 1.79 -6.03
C TYR A 375 22.08 2.88 -5.13
N GLN A 376 23.38 2.78 -4.83
CA GLN A 376 24.15 3.84 -4.20
C GLN A 376 25.50 4.04 -4.89
N ASN A 377 25.93 5.30 -4.97
CA ASN A 377 27.29 5.63 -5.42
C ASN A 377 28.31 5.40 -4.28
N GLN A 378 29.59 5.37 -4.63
CA GLN A 378 30.67 5.11 -3.66
C GLN A 378 30.70 6.12 -2.51
N ASN A 379 30.45 7.41 -2.78
CA ASN A 379 30.45 8.44 -1.75
C ASN A 379 29.32 8.23 -0.73
N ASN A 380 28.12 7.90 -1.19
CA ASN A 380 26.98 7.57 -0.33
C ASN A 380 27.26 6.33 0.52
N ILE A 381 27.88 5.30 -0.06
CA ILE A 381 28.27 4.09 0.67
C ILE A 381 29.26 4.44 1.79
N LEU A 382 30.23 5.32 1.53
CA LEU A 382 31.16 5.79 2.54
C LEU A 382 30.43 6.54 3.67
N ILE A 383 29.55 7.48 3.33
CA ILE A 383 28.71 8.19 4.31
C ILE A 383 27.90 7.20 5.17
N TYR A 384 27.27 6.19 4.56
CA TYR A 384 26.44 5.22 5.27
C TYR A 384 27.24 4.34 6.23
N LYS A 385 28.49 4.01 5.87
CA LYS A 385 29.44 3.30 6.74
C LYS A 385 29.85 4.15 7.93
N THR A 386 30.15 5.43 7.69
CA THR A 386 30.72 6.33 8.68
C THR A 386 29.71 6.86 9.69
N LEU A 387 28.46 7.11 9.27
CA LEU A 387 27.42 7.58 10.18
C LEU A 387 27.12 6.56 11.28
N GLN A 388 26.98 7.04 12.51
CA GLN A 388 26.45 6.29 13.64
C GLN A 388 24.93 6.44 13.69
N GLN A 389 24.22 5.51 14.37
CA GLN A 389 22.77 5.63 14.54
C GLN A 389 22.42 6.97 15.21
N GLY A 390 21.38 7.64 14.70
CA GLY A 390 20.95 8.97 15.15
C GLY A 390 21.74 10.15 14.57
N ALA A 391 22.88 9.92 13.90
CA ALA A 391 23.65 10.98 13.28
C ALA A 391 23.01 11.46 11.96
N ASP A 392 23.15 12.76 11.67
CA ASP A 392 22.61 13.43 10.49
C ASP A 392 23.71 14.02 9.58
N SER A 393 23.31 14.84 8.60
CA SER A 393 24.21 15.40 7.58
C SER A 393 25.24 16.40 8.12
N THR A 394 25.08 16.83 9.37
CA THR A 394 25.94 17.81 10.03
C THR A 394 26.97 17.17 10.96
N CYS A 395 26.99 15.83 11.04
CA CYS A 395 27.95 15.12 11.87
C CYS A 395 29.39 15.34 11.38
N GLU A 396 30.29 15.64 12.32
CA GLU A 396 31.70 15.90 12.01
C GLU A 396 32.37 14.71 11.30
N SER A 397 31.93 13.48 11.58
CA SER A 397 32.52 12.26 11.00
C SER A 397 32.38 12.16 9.48
N ILE A 398 31.44 12.88 8.87
CA ILE A 398 31.23 12.87 7.41
C ILE A 398 31.52 14.22 6.74
N LYS A 399 32.04 15.20 7.48
CA LYS A 399 32.21 16.58 7.00
C LYS A 399 32.98 16.67 5.69
N ASP A 400 34.07 15.92 5.57
CA ASP A 400 34.95 15.95 4.40
C ASP A 400 34.37 15.22 3.17
N ILE A 401 33.34 14.38 3.38
CA ILE A 401 32.72 13.56 2.33
C ILE A 401 31.26 13.95 2.06
N MET A 402 30.72 14.94 2.78
CA MET A 402 29.33 15.38 2.68
C MET A 402 29.11 16.27 1.43
N PRO A 403 28.45 15.75 0.36
CA PRO A 403 28.39 16.45 -0.93
C PRO A 403 27.47 17.67 -0.93
N TYR A 404 26.60 17.80 0.07
CA TYR A 404 25.61 18.89 0.18
C TYR A 404 25.83 19.78 1.41
N SER A 405 27.07 19.87 1.91
CA SER A 405 27.41 20.69 3.08
C SER A 405 26.92 22.14 2.97
N HIS A 406 27.01 22.74 1.78
CA HIS A 406 26.50 24.08 1.45
C HIS A 406 24.97 24.24 1.65
N ARG A 407 24.20 23.13 1.69
CA ARG A 407 22.73 23.13 1.88
C ARG A 407 22.30 22.64 3.26
N ASN A 408 23.22 22.47 4.22
CA ASN A 408 22.89 21.98 5.57
C ASN A 408 21.87 22.86 6.31
N HIS A 409 21.82 24.16 5.99
CA HIS A 409 20.80 25.08 6.51
C HIS A 409 19.38 24.79 6.00
N LEU A 410 19.23 24.07 4.88
CA LEU A 410 17.95 23.68 4.27
C LEU A 410 17.62 22.19 4.47
N PHE A 411 18.64 21.32 4.47
CA PHE A 411 18.49 19.86 4.51
C PHE A 411 19.45 19.23 5.51
N LYS A 412 19.38 19.67 6.78
CA LYS A 412 20.18 19.12 7.87
C LYS A 412 20.06 17.59 8.00
N ASP A 413 18.91 17.05 7.66
CA ASP A 413 18.60 15.63 7.76
C ASP A 413 18.57 14.91 6.39
N LYS A 414 19.24 15.48 5.37
CA LYS A 414 19.38 14.87 4.04
C LYS A 414 19.84 13.42 4.16
N TYR A 415 20.94 13.20 4.87
CA TYR A 415 21.40 11.93 5.39
C TYR A 415 21.00 11.81 6.86
N PHE A 416 20.41 10.68 7.21
CA PHE A 416 20.12 10.32 8.59
C PHE A 416 20.15 8.81 8.77
N LYS A 417 20.94 8.34 9.74
CA LYS A 417 20.99 6.92 10.10
C LYS A 417 19.99 6.64 11.20
N LEU A 418 19.05 5.76 10.91
CA LEU A 418 17.95 5.46 11.83
C LEU A 418 18.47 4.83 13.13
N ILE A 419 17.69 4.96 14.20
CA ILE A 419 17.97 4.38 15.51
C ILE A 419 17.08 3.15 15.64
N GLU A 420 17.68 1.97 15.86
CA GLU A 420 16.93 0.71 15.86
C GLU A 420 15.98 0.58 17.06
N ASN A 421 16.39 1.10 18.22
CA ASN A 421 15.63 1.01 19.48
C ASN A 421 14.64 2.17 19.67
N GLU A 422 14.37 2.94 18.62
CA GLU A 422 13.33 3.97 18.61
C GLU A 422 12.35 3.73 17.46
N PRO A 423 11.11 4.26 17.52
CA PRO A 423 10.26 4.29 16.35
C PRO A 423 10.93 5.09 15.22
N SER A 424 10.76 4.63 13.99
CA SER A 424 11.30 5.31 12.81
C SER A 424 10.77 6.72 12.66
N ARG A 425 11.53 7.59 11.98
CA ARG A 425 10.95 8.84 11.46
C ARG A 425 9.89 8.52 10.40
N THR A 426 9.04 9.50 10.09
CA THR A 426 7.94 9.32 9.14
C THR A 426 8.42 8.73 7.80
N ILE A 427 7.79 7.63 7.35
CA ILE A 427 7.95 7.08 6.01
C ILE A 427 7.24 8.01 5.04
N THR A 428 8.00 8.68 4.17
CA THR A 428 7.48 9.74 3.30
C THR A 428 7.38 9.26 1.87
N ALA A 429 6.39 9.77 1.12
CA ALA A 429 6.31 9.49 -0.31
C ALA A 429 7.50 10.06 -1.11
N HIS A 430 8.22 11.01 -0.51
CA HIS A 430 9.45 11.58 -1.08
C HIS A 430 10.60 10.56 -1.13
N MET A 431 10.53 9.44 -0.40
CA MET A 431 11.50 8.34 -0.50
C MET A 431 11.64 7.81 -1.95
N LYS A 432 10.65 8.07 -2.82
CA LYS A 432 10.74 7.83 -4.27
C LYS A 432 11.91 8.56 -4.93
N MET A 433 12.30 9.73 -4.42
CA MET A 433 13.38 10.56 -4.97
C MET A 433 14.73 10.01 -4.51
N ASP A 434 14.98 10.06 -3.20
CA ASP A 434 16.12 9.44 -2.54
C ASP A 434 15.68 8.89 -1.16
N CYS A 435 16.49 8.03 -0.56
CA CYS A 435 16.19 7.45 0.77
C CYS A 435 17.30 7.79 1.77
N HIS A 436 18.00 8.91 1.57
CA HIS A 436 19.17 9.27 2.39
C HIS A 436 18.77 9.59 3.83
N SER A 437 17.54 10.04 4.06
CA SER A 437 16.99 10.27 5.40
C SER A 437 16.59 8.98 6.13
N HIS A 438 16.64 7.82 5.47
CA HIS A 438 16.20 6.53 6.01
C HIS A 438 17.27 5.46 5.78
N ILE A 439 18.49 5.75 6.24
CA ILE A 439 19.60 4.79 6.20
C ILE A 439 19.32 3.69 7.23
N HIS A 440 19.50 2.43 6.82
CA HIS A 440 19.30 1.27 7.68
C HIS A 440 20.22 1.38 8.92
N PRO A 441 19.74 1.07 10.13
CA PRO A 441 20.53 1.26 11.36
C PRO A 441 21.82 0.43 11.37
N THR A 442 21.77 -0.79 10.83
CA THR A 442 22.90 -1.76 10.88
C THR A 442 23.49 -2.14 9.52
N GLN A 443 22.84 -1.81 8.39
CA GLN A 443 23.27 -2.22 7.05
C GLN A 443 23.69 -0.99 6.23
N VAL A 444 24.66 -1.15 5.33
CA VAL A 444 25.19 -0.05 4.50
C VAL A 444 24.28 0.21 3.29
N ARG A 445 23.03 0.55 3.55
CA ARG A 445 22.00 0.85 2.54
C ARG A 445 20.86 1.65 3.17
N SER A 446 19.98 2.19 2.33
CA SER A 446 18.69 2.67 2.83
C SER A 446 17.72 1.52 3.11
N LEU A 447 16.64 1.81 3.83
CA LEU A 447 15.50 0.88 3.90
C LEU A 447 15.01 0.52 2.48
N THR A 448 14.57 -0.72 2.32
CA THR A 448 13.87 -1.26 1.15
C THR A 448 12.38 -0.91 1.18
N PRO A 449 11.64 -1.10 0.06
CA PRO A 449 10.19 -0.92 0.09
C PRO A 449 9.49 -1.85 1.08
N ARG A 450 9.89 -3.13 1.19
CA ARG A 450 9.33 -4.06 2.20
C ARG A 450 9.53 -3.57 3.63
N GLU A 451 10.74 -3.14 3.97
CA GLU A 451 11.03 -2.62 5.32
C GLU A 451 10.22 -1.35 5.61
N ALA A 452 10.12 -0.43 4.64
CA ALA A 452 9.26 0.74 4.75
C ALA A 452 7.78 0.37 4.92
N ALA A 453 7.31 -0.67 4.22
CA ALA A 453 5.95 -1.19 4.32
C ALA A 453 5.68 -1.78 5.72
N ARG A 454 6.62 -2.57 6.27
CA ARG A 454 6.54 -3.07 7.66
C ARG A 454 6.54 -1.94 8.67
N VAL A 455 7.35 -0.90 8.49
CA VAL A 455 7.33 0.30 9.36
C VAL A 455 6.00 1.05 9.27
N GLN A 456 5.34 1.00 8.12
CA GLN A 456 3.96 1.49 7.93
C GLN A 456 2.89 0.50 8.39
N SER A 457 3.26 -0.66 8.94
CA SER A 457 2.36 -1.74 9.39
C SER A 457 1.57 -2.48 8.31
N PHE A 458 2.04 -2.48 7.06
CA PHE A 458 1.50 -3.38 6.03
C PHE A 458 1.90 -4.83 6.30
N PRO A 459 1.00 -5.81 6.07
CA PRO A 459 1.36 -7.22 6.16
C PRO A 459 2.39 -7.62 5.09
N ASP A 460 3.12 -8.69 5.36
CA ASP A 460 4.19 -9.18 4.48
C ASP A 460 3.68 -9.73 3.14
N ASN A 461 2.42 -10.20 3.08
CA ASN A 461 1.79 -10.65 1.85
C ASN A 461 1.26 -9.51 0.96
N TYR A 462 1.36 -8.24 1.40
CA TYR A 462 0.90 -7.09 0.62
C TYR A 462 1.88 -6.81 -0.53
N LEU A 463 1.48 -7.02 -1.79
CA LEU A 463 2.37 -6.81 -2.94
C LEU A 463 2.13 -5.41 -3.53
N PHE A 464 3.20 -4.63 -3.70
CA PHE A 464 3.15 -3.33 -4.37
C PHE A 464 3.55 -3.45 -5.85
N LEU A 465 2.68 -2.97 -6.73
CA LEU A 465 2.85 -2.97 -8.18
C LEU A 465 3.36 -1.63 -8.71
N GLY A 466 3.83 -1.64 -9.97
CA GLY A 466 4.47 -0.52 -10.64
C GLY A 466 5.99 -0.48 -10.46
N ALA A 467 6.57 0.61 -10.98
CA ALA A 467 8.01 0.86 -10.92
C ALA A 467 8.52 0.89 -9.47
N TYR A 468 9.76 0.44 -9.26
CA TYR A 468 10.37 0.31 -7.93
C TYR A 468 10.22 1.60 -7.10
N LEU A 469 10.53 2.76 -7.67
CA LEU A 469 10.46 4.03 -6.94
C LEU A 469 9.02 4.45 -6.58
N LYS A 470 8.04 4.07 -7.39
CA LYS A 470 6.62 4.35 -7.14
C LYS A 470 6.07 3.53 -5.97
N THR A 471 6.71 2.42 -5.59
CA THR A 471 6.32 1.66 -4.39
C THR A 471 6.53 2.48 -3.11
N TYR A 472 7.64 3.23 -2.98
CA TYR A 472 7.85 4.13 -1.84
C TYR A 472 6.79 5.24 -1.76
N MET A 473 6.36 5.76 -2.90
CA MET A 473 5.30 6.76 -2.96
C MET A 473 3.99 6.20 -2.41
N GLN A 474 3.61 5.00 -2.87
CA GLN A 474 2.43 4.28 -2.38
C GLN A 474 2.47 4.05 -0.87
N ILE A 475 3.60 3.52 -0.36
CA ILE A 475 3.79 3.23 1.07
C ILE A 475 3.78 4.51 1.92
N GLY A 476 4.47 5.57 1.46
CA GLY A 476 4.58 6.82 2.22
C GLY A 476 3.30 7.67 2.25
N ASN A 477 2.46 7.55 1.22
CA ASN A 477 1.14 8.19 1.17
C ASN A 477 0.09 7.48 2.04
N ALA A 478 0.26 6.18 2.28
CA ALA A 478 -0.72 5.41 3.04
C ALA A 478 -0.90 5.88 4.49
N VAL A 479 -2.12 5.72 5.01
CA VAL A 479 -2.40 5.61 6.44
C VAL A 479 -1.95 4.22 6.91
N PRO A 480 -1.27 4.09 8.06
CA PRO A 480 -0.86 2.78 8.57
C PRO A 480 -2.06 1.83 8.76
N PRO A 481 -2.00 0.57 8.29
CA PRO A 481 -3.12 -0.36 8.44
C PRO A 481 -3.57 -0.61 9.89
N LEU A 482 -2.64 -0.70 10.85
CA LEU A 482 -3.00 -0.83 12.28
C LEU A 482 -3.75 0.39 12.82
N MET A 483 -3.47 1.58 12.28
CA MET A 483 -4.20 2.80 12.65
C MET A 483 -5.64 2.73 12.12
N GLY A 484 -5.82 2.34 10.86
CA GLY A 484 -7.15 2.08 10.28
C GLY A 484 -7.95 1.03 11.05
N GLN A 485 -7.29 -0.03 11.52
CA GLN A 485 -7.91 -1.11 12.28
C GLN A 485 -8.51 -0.62 13.61
N VAL A 486 -7.82 0.25 14.34
CA VAL A 486 -8.34 0.82 15.61
C VAL A 486 -9.61 1.61 15.37
N PHE A 487 -9.62 2.49 14.38
CA PHE A 487 -10.81 3.27 14.06
C PHE A 487 -11.99 2.39 13.65
N ALA A 488 -11.72 1.40 12.79
CA ALA A 488 -12.72 0.44 12.34
C ALA A 488 -13.34 -0.34 13.51
N LYS A 489 -12.51 -0.78 14.46
CA LYS A 489 -12.93 -1.52 15.66
C LYS A 489 -13.88 -0.68 16.53
N VAL A 490 -13.59 0.60 16.72
CA VAL A 490 -14.45 1.50 17.49
C VAL A 490 -15.78 1.72 16.77
N TYR A 491 -15.75 2.05 15.48
CA TYR A 491 -16.97 2.33 14.71
C TYR A 491 -17.90 1.11 14.66
N LYS A 492 -17.32 -0.08 14.63
CA LYS A 492 -18.07 -1.35 14.56
C LYS A 492 -18.93 -1.60 15.79
N LYS A 493 -18.62 -1.01 16.95
CA LYS A 493 -19.45 -1.13 18.16
C LYS A 493 -20.82 -0.43 18.00
N TYR A 494 -20.91 0.46 17.02
CA TYR A 494 -22.06 1.33 16.81
C TYR A 494 -22.74 1.14 15.47
N ILE A 495 -22.38 0.09 14.71
CA ILE A 495 -23.06 -0.36 13.49
C ILE A 495 -23.72 -1.68 13.81
#